data_AF-A0A6P6FH22-F1
#
_entry.id   AF-A0A6P6FH22-F1
#
_cell.length_a   1.000
_cell.length_b   1.000
_cell.length_c   1.000
_cell.angle_alpha   90.00
_cell.angle_beta   90.00
_cell.angle_gamma   90.00
#
_symmetry.space_group_name_H-M   'P 1'
#
loop_
_entity.id
_entity.type
_entity.pdbx_description
1 polymer ?
#
loop_
_entity_poly.entity_id
_entity_poly.type
_entity_poly.pdbx_seq_one_letter_code
_entity_poly.pdbx_strand_id
1 'polypeptide(L)'
;MSLSVLFSFGLVFYVPISILWPMIRSKFNKMVRYGEAIFRFCGVIATTILAVSIPEMVPLLSLLAALSMTTVMLLIPVVIETATKWEQATRFLLVKNIGITLIWILLLIFGTIESMLSIIKEYGGVKEKGC
;
A
#
# COMPACT_ATOMS: atom_id res chain seq x y z
N MET A 1 -11.40 12.41 -21.28
CA MET A 1 -11.11 11.56 -20.10
C MET A 1 -9.65 11.11 -20.04
N SER A 2 -9.06 10.60 -21.14
CA SER A 2 -7.68 10.08 -21.15
C SER A 2 -6.58 11.08 -20.75
N LEU A 3 -6.70 12.37 -21.11
CA LEU A 3 -5.71 13.39 -20.73
C LEU A 3 -5.67 13.67 -19.22
N SER A 4 -6.84 13.68 -18.57
CA SER A 4 -6.95 13.86 -17.12
C SER A 4 -6.32 12.67 -16.38
N VAL A 5 -6.55 11.46 -16.87
CA VAL A 5 -5.99 10.23 -16.28
C VAL A 5 -4.46 10.23 -16.42
N LEU A 6 -3.92 10.56 -17.60
CA LEU A 6 -2.48 10.68 -17.81
C LEU A 6 -1.82 11.71 -16.87
N PHE A 7 -2.48 12.86 -16.68
CA PHE A 7 -2.00 13.89 -15.78
C PHE A 7 -2.03 13.45 -14.32
N SER A 8 -3.14 12.85 -13.87
CA SER A 8 -3.28 12.33 -12.50
C SER A 8 -2.27 11.21 -12.21
N PHE A 9 -2.09 10.24 -13.13
CA PHE A 9 -1.06 9.19 -12.96
C PHE A 9 0.35 9.77 -12.92
N GLY A 10 0.65 10.76 -13.77
CA GLY A 10 1.93 11.47 -13.75
C GLY A 10 2.21 12.13 -12.40
N LEU A 11 1.21 12.83 -11.82
CA LEU A 11 1.34 13.47 -10.52
C LEU A 11 1.48 12.45 -9.36
N VAL A 12 0.69 11.38 -9.38
CA VAL A 12 0.72 10.36 -8.32
C VAL A 12 2.04 9.59 -8.31
N PHE A 13 2.70 9.39 -9.46
CA PHE A 13 4.06 8.84 -9.53
C PHE A 13 5.16 9.86 -9.18
N TYR A 14 4.91 11.15 -9.41
CA TYR A 14 5.87 12.21 -9.13
C TYR A 14 6.13 12.44 -7.64
N VAL A 15 5.10 12.31 -6.80
CA VAL A 15 5.25 12.48 -5.34
C VAL A 15 6.17 11.43 -4.71
N PRO A 16 5.97 10.11 -4.88
CA PRO A 16 6.86 9.11 -4.29
C PRO A 16 8.26 9.15 -4.90
N ILE A 17 8.43 9.46 -6.19
CA ILE A 17 9.77 9.55 -6.80
C ILE A 17 10.56 10.74 -6.26
N SER A 18 9.91 11.89 -6.07
CA SER A 18 10.54 13.09 -5.51
C SER A 18 10.89 12.92 -4.03
N ILE A 19 10.10 12.15 -3.27
CA ILE A 19 10.39 11.82 -1.87
C ILE A 19 11.47 10.73 -1.74
N LEU A 20 11.48 9.70 -2.59
CA LEU A 20 12.50 8.65 -2.53
C LEU A 20 13.88 9.11 -2.99
N TRP A 21 13.95 10.01 -3.96
CA TRP A 21 15.20 10.52 -4.52
C TRP A 21 16.22 11.01 -3.48
N PRO A 22 15.86 11.91 -2.53
CA PRO A 22 16.78 12.34 -1.48
C PRO A 22 17.14 11.20 -0.51
N MET A 23 16.23 10.27 -0.23
CA MET A 23 16.48 9.13 0.66
C MET A 23 17.49 8.14 0.06
N ILE A 24 17.39 7.86 -1.24
CA ILE A 24 18.34 7.00 -1.97
C ILE A 24 19.70 7.70 -2.11
N ARG A 25 19.70 9.00 -2.40
CA ARG A 25 20.93 9.81 -2.56
C ARG A 25 21.70 9.91 -1.25
N SER A 26 21.00 10.02 -0.12
CA SER A 26 21.59 10.04 1.21
C SER A 26 22.26 8.70 1.57
N LYS A 27 21.68 7.57 1.17
CA LYS A 27 22.28 6.23 1.42
C LYS A 27 23.36 5.81 0.42
N PHE A 28 23.29 6.20 -0.85
CA PHE A 28 24.21 5.74 -1.89
C PHE A 28 24.87 6.91 -2.62
N ASN A 29 25.93 7.46 -2.04
CA ASN A 29 26.67 8.61 -2.57
C ASN A 29 27.38 8.33 -3.93
N LYS A 30 27.61 7.06 -4.30
CA LYS A 30 28.30 6.65 -5.56
C LYS A 30 27.41 5.96 -6.60
N MET A 31 26.21 5.49 -6.25
CA MET A 31 25.32 4.71 -7.14
C MET A 31 24.00 5.42 -7.49
N VAL A 32 23.98 6.76 -7.39
CA VAL A 32 22.81 7.59 -7.69
C VAL A 32 22.24 7.34 -9.10
N ARG A 33 23.10 7.04 -10.08
CA ARG A 33 22.68 6.74 -11.47
C ARG A 33 21.85 5.46 -11.60
N TYR A 34 22.11 4.45 -10.78
CA TYR A 34 21.34 3.20 -10.80
C TYR A 34 20.07 3.29 -9.95
N GLY A 35 20.05 4.15 -8.93
CA GLY A 35 18.88 4.35 -8.07
C GLY A 35 17.62 4.80 -8.82
N GLU A 36 17.77 5.73 -9.78
CA GLU A 36 16.63 6.20 -10.60
C GLU A 36 16.07 5.07 -11.47
N ALA A 37 16.95 4.30 -12.10
CA ALA A 37 16.58 3.18 -12.95
C ALA A 37 15.88 2.09 -12.12
N ILE A 38 16.48 1.66 -11.01
CA ILE A 38 15.94 0.63 -10.13
C ILE A 38 14.55 1.02 -9.61
N PHE A 39 14.33 2.28 -9.22
CA PHE A 39 13.02 2.71 -8.75
C PHE A 39 11.94 2.65 -9.84
N ARG A 40 12.27 3.11 -11.06
CA ARG A 40 11.36 2.98 -12.21
C ARG A 40 11.07 1.52 -12.53
N PHE A 41 12.10 0.68 -12.57
CA PHE A 41 11.92 -0.76 -12.80
C PHE A 41 11.09 -1.40 -11.70
N CYS A 42 11.30 -1.05 -10.43
CA CYS A 42 10.52 -1.58 -9.32
C CYS A 42 9.02 -1.29 -9.47
N GLY A 43 8.65 -0.05 -9.79
CA GLY A 43 7.24 0.32 -9.98
C GLY A 43 6.58 -0.41 -11.16
N VAL A 44 7.28 -0.52 -12.29
CA VAL A 44 6.78 -1.25 -13.47
C VAL A 44 6.66 -2.74 -13.19
N ILE A 45 7.67 -3.34 -12.56
CA ILE A 45 7.69 -4.77 -12.21
C ILE A 45 6.58 -5.08 -11.21
N ALA A 46 6.39 -4.26 -10.17
CA ALA A 46 5.30 -4.44 -9.22
C ALA A 46 3.93 -4.41 -9.90
N THR A 47 3.71 -3.42 -10.78
CA THR A 47 2.45 -3.32 -11.55
C THR A 47 2.27 -4.53 -12.48
N THR A 48 3.34 -5.00 -13.10
CA THR A 48 3.32 -6.16 -14.00
C THR A 48 2.99 -7.45 -13.24
N ILE A 49 3.58 -7.65 -12.05
CA ILE A 49 3.29 -8.80 -11.19
C ILE A 49 1.83 -8.78 -10.73
N LEU A 50 1.31 -7.61 -10.35
CA LEU A 50 -0.09 -7.46 -9.98
C LEU A 50 -1.01 -7.75 -11.17
N ALA A 51 -0.68 -7.25 -12.36
CA ALA A 51 -1.46 -7.46 -13.58
C ALA A 51 -1.47 -8.93 -14.04
N VAL A 52 -0.37 -9.68 -13.86
CA VAL A 52 -0.33 -11.10 -14.25
C VAL A 52 -0.99 -12.01 -13.22
N SER A 53 -1.00 -11.61 -11.93
CA SER A 53 -1.48 -12.48 -10.86
C SER A 53 -3.00 -12.63 -10.86
N ILE A 54 -3.75 -11.58 -11.24
CA ILE A 54 -5.21 -11.57 -11.09
C ILE A 54 -5.86 -10.91 -12.32
N PRO A 55 -6.75 -11.62 -13.06
CA PRO A 55 -7.49 -11.05 -14.19
C PRO A 55 -8.54 -10.00 -13.76
N GLU A 56 -9.04 -10.09 -12.53
CA GLU A 56 -10.10 -9.24 -11.98
C GLU A 56 -9.56 -8.12 -11.08
N MET A 57 -9.54 -6.90 -11.62
CA MET A 57 -8.92 -5.73 -10.99
C MET A 57 -9.68 -5.23 -9.73
N VAL A 58 -10.99 -5.50 -9.65
CA VAL A 58 -11.91 -4.96 -8.65
C VAL A 58 -11.62 -5.46 -7.22
N PRO A 59 -11.54 -6.78 -6.95
CA PRO A 59 -11.18 -7.29 -5.62
C PRO A 59 -9.75 -6.92 -5.20
N LEU A 60 -8.84 -6.73 -6.15
CA LEU A 60 -7.48 -6.26 -5.85
C LEU A 60 -7.43 -4.80 -5.42
N LEU A 61 -8.12 -3.92 -6.15
CA LEU A 61 -8.11 -2.49 -5.87
C LEU A 61 -8.71 -2.20 -4.49
N SER A 62 -9.78 -2.90 -4.11
CA SER A 62 -10.39 -2.79 -2.78
C SER A 62 -9.46 -3.29 -1.68
N LEU A 63 -8.77 -4.42 -1.87
CA LEU A 63 -7.78 -4.92 -0.92
C LEU A 63 -6.62 -3.92 -0.74
N LEU A 64 -6.04 -3.44 -1.85
CA LEU A 64 -4.92 -2.51 -1.84
C LEU A 64 -5.32 -1.15 -1.26
N ALA A 65 -6.54 -0.68 -1.52
CA ALA A 65 -7.07 0.53 -0.91
C ALA A 65 -7.23 0.35 0.61
N ALA A 66 -7.85 -0.74 1.06
CA ALA A 66 -8.00 -1.03 2.49
C ALA A 66 -6.62 -1.16 3.18
N LEU A 67 -5.69 -1.90 2.57
CA LEU A 67 -4.31 -2.05 3.03
C LEU A 67 -3.59 -0.72 3.17
N SER A 68 -3.58 0.08 2.11
CA SER A 68 -2.83 1.34 2.08
C SER A 68 -3.43 2.36 3.03
N MET A 69 -4.76 2.53 3.04
CA MET A 69 -5.43 3.48 3.93
C MET A 69 -5.26 3.10 5.39
N THR A 70 -5.47 1.83 5.77
CA THR A 70 -5.30 1.39 7.16
C THR A 70 -3.86 1.49 7.62
N THR A 71 -2.91 1.16 6.75
CA THR A 71 -1.48 1.34 7.04
C THR A 71 -1.18 2.81 7.26
N VAL A 72 -1.52 3.73 6.36
CA VAL A 72 -1.22 5.17 6.55
C VAL A 72 -1.93 5.74 7.78
N MET A 73 -3.21 5.41 7.97
CA MET A 73 -4.03 5.91 9.07
C MET A 73 -3.53 5.44 10.44
N LEU A 74 -3.07 4.20 10.56
CA LEU A 74 -2.64 3.62 11.84
C LEU A 74 -1.12 3.71 12.05
N LEU A 75 -0.31 3.62 11.00
CA LEU A 75 1.15 3.64 11.08
C LEU A 75 1.70 5.04 11.38
N ILE A 76 1.09 6.11 10.86
CA ILE A 76 1.53 7.49 11.18
C ILE A 76 1.51 7.76 12.70
N PRO A 77 0.39 7.59 13.43
CA PRO A 77 0.38 7.85 14.87
C PRO A 77 1.30 6.90 15.64
N VAL A 78 1.40 5.64 15.22
CA VAL A 78 2.31 4.65 15.81
C VAL A 78 3.78 5.06 15.66
N VAL A 79 4.19 5.49 14.47
CA VAL A 79 5.56 5.92 14.18
C VAL A 79 5.88 7.19 14.96
N ILE A 80 4.96 8.16 15.00
CA ILE A 80 5.16 9.40 15.76
C ILE A 80 5.31 9.09 17.25
N GLU A 81 4.44 8.27 17.85
CA GLU A 81 4.57 7.92 19.26
C GLU A 81 5.83 7.12 19.57
N THR A 82 6.23 6.21 18.67
CA THR A 82 7.46 5.42 18.83
C THR A 82 8.70 6.31 18.73
N ALA A 83 8.72 7.27 17.81
CA ALA A 83 9.83 8.20 17.64
C ALA A 83 9.94 9.21 18.79
N THR A 84 8.81 9.75 19.27
CA THR A 84 8.82 10.78 20.33
C THR A 84 9.07 10.20 21.71
N LYS A 85 8.62 8.97 22.01
CA LYS A 85 8.68 8.40 23.37
C LYS A 85 9.71 7.29 23.53
N TRP A 86 10.74 7.27 22.67
CA TRP A 86 11.82 6.30 22.73
C TRP A 86 12.55 6.29 24.09
N GLU A 87 12.67 7.45 24.74
CA GLU A 87 13.43 7.62 25.99
C GLU A 87 12.60 7.36 27.27
N GLN A 88 11.27 7.47 27.19
CA GLN A 88 10.33 7.09 28.26
C GLN A 88 9.48 5.90 27.81
N ALA A 89 10.10 4.73 27.73
CA ALA A 89 9.46 3.45 27.43
C ALA A 89 8.46 3.05 28.55
N THR A 90 7.29 3.69 28.55
CA THR A 90 6.21 3.39 29.49
C THR A 90 5.45 2.17 28.97
N ARG A 91 5.25 1.14 29.81
CA ARG A 91 4.52 -0.10 29.45
C ARG A 91 3.15 0.18 28.79
N PHE A 92 2.51 1.27 29.17
CA PHE A 92 1.21 1.72 28.63
C PHE A 92 1.27 2.08 27.13
N LEU A 93 2.38 2.66 26.65
CA LEU A 93 2.56 2.97 25.23
C LEU A 93 2.78 1.74 24.39
N LEU A 94 3.57 0.79 24.87
CA LEU A 94 3.81 -0.47 24.19
C LEU A 94 2.51 -1.26 24.03
N VAL A 95 1.68 -1.32 25.08
CA VAL A 95 0.36 -1.94 25.01
C VAL A 95 -0.54 -1.25 24.00
N LYS A 96 -0.57 0.09 23.97
CA LYS A 96 -1.37 0.84 22.98
C LYS A 96 -0.91 0.58 21.55
N ASN A 97 0.40 0.55 21.32
CA ASN A 97 0.98 0.28 20.01
C ASN A 97 0.66 -1.15 19.53
N ILE A 98 0.75 -2.13 20.43
CA ILE A 98 0.31 -3.52 20.17
C ILE A 98 -1.18 -3.56 19.83
N GLY A 99 -2.02 -2.83 20.57
CA GLY A 99 -3.46 -2.74 20.30
C GLY A 99 -3.76 -2.19 18.90
N ILE A 100 -3.10 -1.11 18.49
CA ILE A 100 -3.25 -0.51 17.15
C ILE A 100 -2.80 -1.49 16.06
N THR A 101 -1.69 -2.20 16.30
CA THR A 101 -1.18 -3.23 15.38
C THR A 101 -2.17 -4.40 15.24
N LEU A 102 -2.83 -4.82 16.33
CA LEU A 102 -3.87 -5.85 16.28
C LEU A 102 -5.08 -5.39 15.46
N ILE A 103 -5.55 -4.15 15.66
CA ILE A 103 -6.64 -3.58 14.86
C ILE A 103 -6.27 -3.55 13.37
N TRP A 104 -5.03 -3.17 13.06
CA TRP A 104 -4.52 -3.21 11.68
C TRP A 104 -4.60 -4.62 11.08
N ILE A 105 -4.16 -5.65 11.79
CA ILE A 105 -4.25 -7.06 11.34
C ILE A 105 -5.72 -7.47 11.13
N LEU A 106 -6.61 -7.11 12.05
CA LEU A 106 -8.04 -7.44 11.93
C LEU A 106 -8.65 -6.83 10.66
N LEU A 107 -8.40 -5.54 10.41
CA LEU A 107 -8.86 -4.87 9.19
C LEU A 107 -8.31 -5.52 7.91
N LEU A 108 -7.07 -6.00 7.98
CA LEU A 108 -6.43 -6.74 6.89
C LEU A 108 -7.13 -8.07 6.61
N ILE A 109 -7.48 -8.81 7.67
CA ILE A 109 -8.23 -10.07 7.56
C ILE A 109 -9.62 -9.80 6.96
N PHE A 110 -10.35 -8.82 7.48
CA PHE A 110 -11.65 -8.44 6.93
C PHE A 110 -11.57 -8.06 5.46
N GLY A 111 -10.61 -7.21 5.09
CA GLY A 111 -10.40 -6.83 3.69
C GLY A 111 -10.07 -8.03 2.79
N THR A 112 -9.28 -8.98 3.28
CA THR A 112 -8.93 -10.20 2.52
C THR A 112 -10.13 -11.12 2.33
N ILE A 113 -11.00 -11.27 3.33
CA ILE A 113 -12.23 -12.06 3.24
C ILE A 113 -13.16 -11.49 2.17
N GLU A 114 -13.41 -10.17 2.20
CA GLU A 114 -14.25 -9.49 1.21
C GLU A 114 -13.71 -9.67 -0.21
N SER A 115 -12.40 -9.47 -0.41
CA SER A 115 -11.76 -9.67 -1.70
C SER A 115 -11.83 -11.13 -2.17
N MET A 116 -11.61 -12.11 -1.29
CA MET A 116 -11.71 -13.54 -1.65
C MET A 116 -13.14 -13.94 -2.01
N LEU A 117 -14.14 -13.49 -1.25
CA LEU A 117 -15.56 -13.78 -1.53
C LEU A 117 -15.97 -13.22 -2.90
N SER A 118 -15.51 -12.02 -3.25
CA SER A 118 -15.76 -11.41 -4.55
C SER A 118 -15.15 -12.22 -5.69
N ILE A 119 -13.89 -12.67 -5.54
CA ILE A 119 -13.23 -13.55 -6.52
C ILE A 119 -14.00 -14.88 -6.67
N ILE A 120 -14.39 -15.52 -5.57
CA ILE A 120 -15.11 -16.79 -5.64
C ILE A 120 -16.50 -16.61 -6.27
N LYS A 121 -17.19 -15.50 -6.01
CA LYS A 121 -18.50 -15.20 -6.62
C LYS A 121 -18.39 -15.01 -8.12
N GLU A 122 -17.37 -14.29 -8.58
CA GLU A 122 -17.12 -14.01 -10.01
C GLU A 122 -16.70 -15.29 -10.77
N TYR A 123 -15.82 -16.10 -10.18
CA TYR A 123 -15.32 -17.33 -10.83
C TYR A 123 -16.21 -18.56 -10.61
N GLY A 124 -17.05 -18.56 -9.57
CA GLY A 124 -17.90 -19.67 -9.14
C GLY A 124 -19.17 -19.90 -9.99
N GLY A 125 -19.40 -19.09 -11.03
CA GLY A 125 -20.42 -19.41 -12.04
C GLY A 125 -21.87 -19.34 -11.55
N VAL A 126 -22.20 -18.57 -10.51
CA VAL A 126 -23.59 -18.18 -10.26
C VAL A 126 -23.86 -16.93 -11.08
N LYS A 127 -24.44 -17.13 -12.27
CA LYS A 127 -25.11 -16.04 -13.01
C LYS A 127 -26.11 -15.37 -12.08
N GLU A 128 -25.74 -14.22 -11.54
CA GLU A 128 -26.71 -13.30 -10.99
C GLU A 128 -27.46 -12.71 -12.20
N LYS A 129 -28.54 -13.40 -12.60
CA LYS A 129 -29.64 -12.73 -13.28
C LYS A 129 -30.25 -11.75 -12.28
N GLY A 130 -29.78 -10.52 -12.31
CA GLY A 130 -30.36 -9.39 -11.61
C GLY A 130 -30.68 -8.30 -12.63
N CYS A 131 -31.98 -8.03 -12.75
CA CYS A 131 -32.71 -7.19 -13.72
C CYS A 131 -32.05 -5.86 -14.14
#